data_AF-A0A4U5QF59-F1
#
_entry.id   AF-A0A4U5QF59-F1
#
_cell.length_a   1.000
_cell.length_b   1.000
_cell.length_c   1.000
_cell.angle_alpha   90.00
_cell.angle_beta   90.00
_cell.angle_gamma   90.00
#
_symmetry.space_group_name_H-M   'P 1'
#
loop_
_entity.id
_entity.type
_entity.pdbx_description
1 polymer ?
#
loop_
_entity_poly.entity_id
_entity_poly.type
_entity_poly.pdbx_seq_one_letter_code
_entity_poly.pdbx_strand_id
1 'polypeptide(L)'
;MVNAVNDLKNLGFDPKAPVFLEAVRVRIHMSESIWKEKIEVMKSLGWSEEEIFSAFKRDLIFLKSPVEKIRVATDFFVNTLKLGRQILSEDPEFFTLKIDKSCRRRHDVFKLLESEKLIEGGVKIEEVLKMRDKEFLVKYVKKYVDKVPGLWETFNGRKQQQSLPGLTEQWGKAAR
;
A
#
# COMPACT_ATOMS: atom_id res chain seq x y z
N MET A 1 -13.12 -27.29 -6.45
CA MET A 1 -12.71 -26.69 -7.75
C MET A 1 -13.91 -26.25 -8.57
N VAL A 2 -14.92 -27.10 -8.79
CA VAL A 2 -16.13 -26.77 -9.59
C VAL A 2 -16.87 -25.52 -9.08
N ASN A 3 -17.07 -25.39 -7.75
CA ASN A 3 -17.75 -24.22 -7.17
C ASN A 3 -16.99 -22.91 -7.45
N ALA A 4 -15.66 -22.90 -7.27
CA ALA A 4 -14.84 -21.72 -7.54
C ALA A 4 -14.90 -21.25 -9.01
N VAL A 5 -14.96 -22.19 -9.96
CA VAL A 5 -15.09 -21.87 -11.40
C VAL A 5 -16.43 -21.20 -11.70
N ASN A 6 -17.53 -21.71 -11.14
CA ASN A 6 -18.85 -21.15 -11.36
C ASN A 6 -19.02 -19.79 -10.67
N ASP A 7 -18.50 -19.63 -9.45
CA ASP A 7 -18.51 -18.36 -8.73
C ASP A 7 -17.83 -17.27 -9.56
N LEU A 8 -16.61 -17.53 -10.06
CA LEU A 8 -15.86 -16.56 -10.85
C LEU A 8 -16.55 -16.20 -12.18
N LYS A 9 -17.23 -17.16 -12.82
CA LYS A 9 -18.07 -16.87 -13.98
C LYS A 9 -19.24 -15.94 -13.63
N ASN A 10 -19.92 -16.19 -12.51
CA ASN A 10 -21.02 -15.34 -12.02
C ASN A 10 -20.52 -13.93 -11.66
N LEU A 11 -19.29 -13.81 -11.17
CA LEU A 11 -18.61 -12.53 -10.95
C LEU A 11 -18.16 -11.85 -12.24
N GLY A 12 -18.39 -12.48 -13.40
CA GLY A 12 -18.09 -11.93 -14.72
C GLY A 12 -16.60 -12.00 -15.10
N PHE A 13 -15.87 -13.01 -14.61
CA PHE A 13 -14.57 -13.34 -15.20
C PHE A 13 -14.76 -14.17 -16.47
N ASP A 14 -14.04 -13.80 -17.54
CA ASP A 14 -14.01 -14.57 -18.78
C ASP A 14 -13.13 -15.83 -18.61
N PRO A 15 -13.66 -17.06 -18.74
CA PRO A 15 -12.88 -18.30 -18.66
C PRO A 15 -11.75 -18.42 -19.67
N LYS A 16 -11.77 -17.64 -20.76
CA LYS A 16 -10.72 -17.62 -21.78
C LYS A 16 -9.59 -16.65 -21.45
N ALA A 17 -9.79 -15.71 -20.52
CA ALA A 17 -8.78 -14.74 -20.16
C ALA A 17 -7.71 -15.37 -19.25
N PRO A 18 -6.41 -15.05 -19.44
CA PRO A 18 -5.33 -15.59 -18.60
C PRO A 18 -5.53 -15.36 -17.09
N VAL A 19 -6.15 -14.22 -16.74
CA VAL A 19 -6.46 -13.85 -15.35
C VAL A 19 -7.42 -14.85 -14.68
N PHE A 20 -8.24 -15.59 -15.44
CA PHE A 20 -9.20 -16.54 -14.90
C PHE A 20 -8.53 -17.68 -14.13
N LEU A 21 -7.45 -18.25 -14.68
CA LEU A 21 -6.72 -19.34 -14.03
C LEU A 21 -6.13 -18.89 -12.70
N GLU A 22 -5.58 -17.67 -12.67
CA GLU A 22 -5.02 -17.11 -11.44
C GLU A 22 -6.14 -16.79 -10.43
N ALA A 23 -7.30 -16.29 -10.88
CA ALA A 23 -8.46 -16.07 -10.02
C ALA A 23 -8.96 -17.38 -9.40
N VAL A 24 -9.04 -18.46 -10.20
CA VAL A 24 -9.38 -19.80 -9.71
C VAL A 24 -8.37 -20.23 -8.63
N ARG A 25 -7.06 -20.06 -8.88
CA ARG A 25 -6.02 -20.36 -7.88
C ARG A 25 -6.23 -19.58 -6.59
N VAL A 26 -6.48 -18.27 -6.64
CA VAL A 26 -6.73 -17.48 -5.43
C VAL A 26 -7.97 -18.02 -4.70
N ARG A 27 -9.05 -18.26 -5.42
CA ARG A 27 -10.34 -18.67 -4.85
C ARG A 27 -10.29 -20.06 -4.19
N ILE A 28 -9.62 -21.04 -4.80
CA ILE A 28 -9.53 -22.40 -4.24
C ILE A 28 -8.66 -22.48 -2.98
N HIS A 29 -7.72 -21.54 -2.80
CA HIS A 29 -6.89 -21.45 -1.60
C HIS A 29 -7.57 -20.70 -0.45
N MET A 30 -8.81 -20.26 -0.62
CA MET A 30 -9.58 -19.54 0.38
C MET A 30 -10.85 -20.31 0.72
N SER A 31 -11.08 -20.58 2.01
CA SER A 31 -12.33 -21.18 2.46
C SER A 31 -13.52 -20.25 2.19
N GLU A 32 -14.72 -20.81 2.01
CA GLU A 32 -15.96 -20.04 1.86
C GLU A 32 -16.20 -19.03 2.98
N SER A 33 -15.88 -19.42 4.23
CA SER A 33 -16.05 -18.56 5.40
C SER A 33 -15.18 -17.30 5.29
N ILE A 34 -13.89 -17.48 5.03
CA ILE A 34 -12.94 -16.37 4.87
C ILE A 34 -13.28 -15.49 3.66
N TRP A 35 -13.74 -16.08 2.55
CA TRP A 35 -14.17 -15.33 1.37
C TRP A 35 -15.35 -14.39 1.69
N LYS A 36 -16.40 -14.94 2.34
CA LYS A 36 -17.57 -14.16 2.76
C LYS A 36 -17.20 -13.11 3.80
N GLU A 37 -16.38 -13.46 4.79
CA GLU A 37 -15.92 -12.52 5.82
C GLU A 37 -15.23 -11.30 5.21
N LYS A 38 -14.32 -11.50 4.24
CA LYS A 38 -13.65 -10.37 3.56
C LYS A 38 -14.61 -9.45 2.83
N ILE A 39 -15.59 -10.01 2.13
CA ILE A 39 -16.61 -9.23 1.41
C ILE A 39 -17.43 -8.42 2.40
N GLU A 40 -17.92 -9.04 3.48
CA GLU A 40 -18.72 -8.36 4.51
C GLU A 40 -17.90 -7.29 5.25
N VAL A 41 -16.61 -7.52 5.51
CA VAL A 41 -15.72 -6.50 6.06
C VAL A 41 -15.63 -5.30 5.11
N MET A 42 -15.39 -5.52 3.82
CA MET A 42 -15.30 -4.40 2.88
C MET A 42 -16.64 -3.67 2.72
N LYS A 43 -17.77 -4.38 2.73
CA LYS A 43 -19.10 -3.75 2.78
C LYS A 43 -19.27 -2.90 4.04
N SER A 44 -18.85 -3.39 5.21
CA SER A 44 -18.89 -2.62 6.46
C SER A 44 -18.00 -1.36 6.44
N LEU A 45 -16.96 -1.37 5.59
CA LEU A 45 -16.08 -0.23 5.35
C LEU A 45 -16.58 0.70 4.23
N GLY A 46 -17.77 0.40 3.68
CA GLY A 46 -18.51 1.28 2.77
C GLY A 46 -18.35 0.96 1.28
N TRP A 47 -17.70 -0.13 0.89
CA TRP A 47 -17.64 -0.53 -0.51
C TRP A 47 -18.86 -1.32 -0.95
N SER A 48 -19.31 -1.08 -2.18
CA SER A 48 -20.32 -1.93 -2.82
C SER A 48 -19.71 -3.28 -3.26
N GLU A 49 -20.58 -4.26 -3.50
CA GLU A 49 -20.15 -5.56 -3.99
C GLU A 49 -19.52 -5.46 -5.39
N GLU A 50 -20.04 -4.56 -6.23
CA GLU A 50 -19.48 -4.23 -7.55
C GLU A 50 -18.08 -3.60 -7.45
N GLU A 51 -17.86 -2.67 -6.50
CA GLU A 51 -16.54 -2.07 -6.26
C GLU A 51 -15.54 -3.14 -5.83
N ILE A 52 -15.93 -4.03 -4.91
CA ILE A 52 -15.11 -5.14 -4.41
C ILE A 52 -14.67 -6.07 -5.54
N PHE A 53 -15.61 -6.52 -6.37
CA PHE A 53 -15.29 -7.47 -7.44
C PHE A 53 -14.57 -6.80 -8.61
N SER A 54 -14.81 -5.52 -8.87
CA SER A 54 -14.04 -4.74 -9.83
C SER A 54 -12.58 -4.60 -9.38
N ALA A 55 -12.34 -4.30 -8.09
CA ALA A 55 -11.02 -4.33 -7.49
C ALA A 55 -10.37 -5.72 -7.64
N PHE A 56 -11.13 -6.79 -7.43
CA PHE A 56 -10.59 -8.15 -7.47
C PHE A 56 -10.15 -8.56 -8.87
N LYS A 57 -10.90 -8.15 -9.90
CA LYS A 57 -10.50 -8.34 -11.29
C LYS A 57 -9.23 -7.59 -11.66
N ARG A 58 -9.00 -6.41 -11.07
CA ARG A 58 -7.79 -5.60 -11.30
C ARG A 58 -6.57 -6.19 -10.61
N ASP A 59 -6.74 -6.66 -9.38
CA ASP A 59 -5.67 -7.26 -8.60
C ASP A 59 -6.17 -8.46 -7.78
N LEU A 60 -5.84 -9.65 -8.25
CA LEU A 60 -6.23 -10.89 -7.60
C LEU A 60 -5.57 -11.10 -6.24
N ILE A 61 -4.43 -10.45 -5.96
CA ILE A 61 -3.69 -10.67 -4.72
C ILE A 61 -4.24 -9.82 -3.57
N PHE A 62 -5.04 -8.78 -3.83
CA PHE A 62 -5.52 -7.91 -2.76
C PHE A 62 -6.35 -8.70 -1.73
N LEU A 63 -7.22 -9.62 -2.18
CA LEU A 63 -8.03 -10.47 -1.30
C LEU A 63 -7.20 -11.51 -0.52
N LYS A 64 -5.95 -11.77 -0.91
CA LYS A 64 -5.03 -12.60 -0.10
C LYS A 64 -4.63 -11.88 1.19
N SER A 65 -4.73 -10.55 1.25
CA SER A 65 -4.43 -9.78 2.47
C SER A 65 -5.35 -10.17 3.62
N PRO A 66 -4.85 -10.36 4.86
CA PRO A 66 -5.68 -10.62 6.03
C PRO A 66 -6.77 -9.55 6.22
N VAL A 67 -7.91 -9.93 6.81
CA VAL A 67 -9.02 -9.00 7.12
C VAL A 67 -8.52 -7.79 7.91
N GLU A 68 -7.68 -8.03 8.91
CA GLU A 68 -7.09 -6.96 9.71
C GLU A 68 -6.28 -5.97 8.88
N LYS A 69 -5.52 -6.46 7.89
CA LYS A 69 -4.76 -5.60 6.99
C LYS A 69 -5.67 -4.71 6.13
N ILE A 70 -6.82 -5.22 5.70
CA ILE A 70 -7.81 -4.42 4.96
C ILE A 70 -8.31 -3.28 5.85
N ARG A 71 -8.64 -3.55 7.13
CA ARG A 71 -9.08 -2.53 8.09
C ARG A 71 -8.02 -1.47 8.32
N VAL A 72 -6.78 -1.88 8.57
CA VAL A 72 -5.64 -0.96 8.78
C VAL A 72 -5.36 -0.11 7.54
N ALA A 73 -5.48 -0.70 6.33
CA ALA A 73 -5.34 0.04 5.08
C ALA A 73 -6.41 1.11 4.94
N THR A 74 -7.68 0.74 5.12
CA THR A 74 -8.79 1.68 5.03
C THR A 74 -8.64 2.82 6.03
N ASP A 75 -8.36 2.50 7.29
CA ASP A 75 -8.19 3.52 8.32
C ASP A 75 -7.03 4.47 8.01
N PHE A 76 -5.88 3.94 7.60
CA PHE A 76 -4.74 4.76 7.27
C PHE A 76 -4.99 5.64 6.02
N PHE A 77 -5.38 5.05 4.90
CA PHE A 77 -5.51 5.81 3.65
C PHE A 77 -6.75 6.71 3.62
N VAL A 78 -7.90 6.22 4.08
CA VAL A 78 -9.16 6.99 4.01
C VAL A 78 -9.31 7.91 5.22
N ASN A 79 -9.10 7.41 6.45
CA ASN A 79 -9.35 8.22 7.63
C ASN A 79 -8.16 9.10 8.01
N THR A 80 -6.93 8.59 7.96
CA THR A 80 -5.73 9.36 8.33
C THR A 80 -5.29 10.29 7.20
N LEU A 81 -5.11 9.75 5.99
CA LEU A 81 -4.61 10.52 4.84
C LEU A 81 -5.69 11.27 4.06
N LYS A 82 -6.97 11.04 4.38
CA LYS A 82 -8.11 11.67 3.70
C LYS A 82 -8.15 11.39 2.19
N LEU A 83 -7.59 10.25 1.76
CA LEU A 83 -7.74 9.80 0.37
C LEU A 83 -9.19 9.42 0.11
N GLY A 84 -9.66 9.71 -1.10
CA GLY A 84 -10.97 9.25 -1.54
C GLY A 84 -11.04 7.72 -1.48
N ARG A 85 -12.08 7.17 -0.86
CA ARG A 85 -12.26 5.72 -0.72
C ARG A 85 -12.19 4.98 -2.06
N GLN A 86 -12.70 5.60 -3.12
CA GLN A 86 -12.69 5.09 -4.49
C GLN A 86 -11.28 4.84 -5.02
N ILE A 87 -10.28 5.60 -4.57
CA ILE A 87 -8.87 5.40 -4.95
C ILE A 87 -8.42 3.98 -4.58
N LEU A 88 -8.86 3.44 -3.45
CA LEU A 88 -8.46 2.10 -3.00
C LEU A 88 -9.13 0.98 -3.82
N SER A 89 -10.37 1.16 -4.26
CA SER A 89 -11.05 0.16 -5.12
C SER A 89 -10.62 0.26 -6.59
N GLU A 90 -10.19 1.44 -7.02
CA GLU A 90 -9.57 1.67 -8.32
C GLU A 90 -8.14 1.14 -8.38
N ASP A 91 -7.44 1.17 -7.24
CA ASP A 91 -6.05 0.76 -7.12
C ASP A 91 -5.83 -0.17 -5.91
N PRO A 92 -6.16 -1.47 -6.02
CA PRO A 92 -6.18 -2.38 -4.88
C PRO A 92 -4.78 -2.68 -4.29
N GLU A 93 -3.70 -2.24 -4.95
CA GLU A 93 -2.34 -2.35 -4.42
C GLU A 93 -2.23 -1.70 -3.03
N PHE A 94 -3.02 -0.65 -2.74
CA PHE A 94 -3.08 -0.02 -1.42
C PHE A 94 -3.35 -1.01 -0.28
N PHE A 95 -4.14 -2.06 -0.51
CA PHE A 95 -4.39 -3.11 0.49
C PHE A 95 -3.19 -4.04 0.71
N THR A 96 -2.22 -4.05 -0.19
CA THR A 96 -1.03 -4.90 -0.13
C THR A 96 0.22 -4.17 0.39
N LEU A 97 0.20 -2.83 0.42
CA LEU A 97 1.32 -2.01 0.90
C LEU A 97 1.70 -2.31 2.36
N LYS A 98 2.95 -1.97 2.73
CA LYS A 98 3.49 -2.12 4.09
C LYS A 98 3.22 -0.87 4.92
N ILE A 99 2.00 -0.72 5.41
CA ILE A 99 1.51 0.51 6.06
C ILE A 99 2.38 0.92 7.25
N ASP A 100 2.53 0.03 8.23
CA ASP A 100 3.26 0.30 9.48
C ASP A 100 4.77 0.49 9.32
N LYS A 101 5.29 0.26 8.11
CA LYS A 101 6.70 0.44 7.79
C LYS A 101 6.87 1.55 6.77
N SER A 102 6.64 1.26 5.49
CA SER A 102 7.03 2.19 4.42
C SER A 102 6.05 3.35 4.29
N CYS A 103 4.74 3.12 4.37
CA CYS A 103 3.77 4.16 4.05
C CYS A 103 3.78 5.29 5.09
N ARG A 104 3.77 4.97 6.40
CA ARG A 104 3.84 5.98 7.46
C ARG A 104 5.12 6.84 7.34
N ARG A 105 6.28 6.20 7.23
CA ARG A 105 7.56 6.90 7.07
C ARG A 105 7.59 7.83 5.85
N ARG A 106 7.04 7.37 4.72
CA ARG A 106 6.98 8.17 3.49
C ARG A 106 6.01 9.32 3.62
N HIS A 107 4.87 9.10 4.24
CA HIS A 107 3.91 10.14 4.56
C HIS A 107 4.55 11.23 5.45
N ASP A 108 5.21 10.84 6.53
CA ASP A 108 5.77 11.80 7.49
C ASP A 108 6.89 12.63 6.85
N VAL A 109 7.79 11.99 6.08
CA VAL A 109 8.80 12.69 5.29
C VAL A 109 8.16 13.62 4.25
N PHE A 110 7.14 13.15 3.52
CA PHE A 110 6.47 13.96 2.52
C PHE A 110 5.82 15.20 3.16
N LYS A 111 5.12 15.04 4.28
CA LYS A 111 4.50 16.15 5.01
C LYS A 111 5.51 17.15 5.57
N LEU A 112 6.64 16.65 6.07
CA LEU A 112 7.73 17.52 6.53
C LEU A 112 8.31 18.34 5.37
N LEU A 113 8.55 17.73 4.21
CA LEU A 113 9.05 18.46 3.04
C LEU A 113 8.01 19.44 2.47
N GLU A 114 6.73 19.10 2.55
CA GLU A 114 5.62 19.97 2.16
C GLU A 114 5.56 21.22 3.06
N SER A 115 5.71 21.06 4.39
CA SER A 115 5.73 22.20 5.32
C SER A 115 6.95 23.11 5.14
N GLU A 116 8.09 22.54 4.76
CA GLU A 116 9.30 23.30 4.41
C GLU A 116 9.24 23.90 2.98
N LYS A 117 8.16 23.68 2.23
CA LYS A 117 7.96 24.13 0.85
C LYS A 117 9.06 23.66 -0.12
N LEU A 118 9.64 22.48 0.15
CA LEU A 118 10.73 21.89 -0.62
C LEU A 118 10.28 20.95 -1.75
N ILE A 119 8.99 20.62 -1.75
CA ILE A 119 8.31 19.83 -2.78
C ILE A 119 7.12 20.60 -3.33
N GLU A 120 6.86 20.43 -4.62
CA GLU A 120 5.80 21.15 -5.33
C GLU A 120 4.43 20.54 -5.04
N GLY A 121 3.39 21.38 -4.98
CA GLY A 121 2.00 20.96 -4.73
C GLY A 121 1.35 20.10 -5.84
N GLY A 122 2.10 19.76 -6.90
CA GLY A 122 1.65 18.86 -7.97
C GLY A 122 1.94 17.38 -7.72
N VAL A 123 2.77 17.04 -6.73
CA VAL A 123 3.13 15.65 -6.44
C VAL A 123 2.01 14.99 -5.63
N LYS A 124 1.44 13.91 -6.17
CA LYS A 124 0.42 13.13 -5.47
C LYS A 124 1.05 12.23 -4.42
N ILE A 125 0.55 12.31 -3.18
CA ILE A 125 1.02 11.44 -2.08
C ILE A 125 0.82 9.96 -2.40
N GLU A 126 -0.22 9.60 -3.14
CA GLU A 126 -0.49 8.23 -3.62
C GLU A 126 0.73 7.61 -4.33
N GLU A 127 1.34 8.36 -5.25
CA GLU A 127 2.50 7.93 -6.02
C GLU A 127 3.73 7.77 -5.13
N VAL A 128 3.91 8.69 -4.18
CA VAL A 128 5.02 8.66 -3.22
C VAL A 128 4.91 7.43 -2.31
N LEU A 129 3.70 7.08 -1.86
CA LEU A 129 3.45 5.94 -0.99
C LEU A 129 3.78 4.60 -1.67
N LYS A 130 3.70 4.52 -3.00
CA LYS A 130 3.97 3.32 -3.80
C LYS A 130 5.40 3.22 -4.33
N MET A 131 6.19 4.28 -4.19
CA MET A 131 7.55 4.35 -4.71
C MET A 131 8.44 3.19 -4.23
N ARG A 132 9.50 2.84 -4.96
CA ARG A 132 10.48 1.87 -4.43
C ARG A 132 11.36 2.53 -3.37
N ASP A 133 11.80 1.77 -2.37
CA ASP A 133 12.59 2.32 -1.25
C ASP A 133 13.83 3.10 -1.71
N LYS A 134 14.60 2.55 -2.66
CA LYS A 134 15.79 3.21 -3.21
C LYS A 134 15.46 4.54 -3.89
N GLU A 135 14.36 4.58 -4.62
CA GLU A 135 13.94 5.78 -5.34
C GLU A 135 13.43 6.85 -4.38
N PHE A 136 12.62 6.46 -3.40
CA PHE A 136 12.14 7.37 -2.36
C PHE A 136 13.29 7.98 -1.58
N LEU A 137 14.28 7.16 -1.18
CA LEU A 137 15.48 7.59 -0.47
C LEU A 137 16.25 8.66 -1.25
N VAL A 138 16.44 8.48 -2.55
CA VAL A 138 17.19 9.44 -3.37
C VAL A 138 16.39 10.73 -3.56
N LYS A 139 15.10 10.61 -3.94
CA LYS A 139 14.28 11.77 -4.31
C LYS A 139 13.89 12.64 -3.12
N TYR A 140 13.55 12.05 -1.98
CA TYR A 140 12.93 12.76 -0.85
C TYR A 140 13.81 12.81 0.40
N VAL A 141 14.75 11.88 0.60
CA VAL A 141 15.58 11.89 1.81
C VAL A 141 16.94 12.52 1.52
N LYS A 142 17.77 11.87 0.69
CA LYS A 142 19.14 12.32 0.39
C LYS A 142 19.21 13.72 -0.20
N LYS A 143 18.24 14.10 -1.03
CA LYS A 143 18.17 15.43 -1.65
C LYS A 143 18.02 16.57 -0.64
N TYR A 144 17.44 16.31 0.53
CA TYR A 144 17.02 17.34 1.48
C TYR A 144 17.56 17.13 2.92
N VAL A 145 18.27 16.03 3.19
CA VAL A 145 18.73 15.68 4.56
C VAL A 145 19.64 16.75 5.17
N ASP A 146 20.47 17.39 4.37
CA ASP A 146 21.36 18.47 4.84
C ASP A 146 20.62 19.81 5.02
N LYS A 147 19.38 19.92 4.53
CA LYS A 147 18.58 21.16 4.54
C LYS A 147 17.48 21.14 5.59
N VAL A 148 17.00 19.96 5.97
CA VAL A 148 15.86 19.79 6.87
C VAL A 148 16.31 19.03 8.12
N PRO A 149 16.50 19.73 9.26
CA PRO A 149 16.80 19.09 10.52
C PRO A 149 15.75 18.03 10.87
N GLY A 150 16.17 16.85 11.32
CA GLY A 150 15.23 15.78 11.72
C GLY A 150 14.64 14.96 10.56
N LEU A 151 15.00 15.24 9.29
CA LEU A 151 14.47 14.49 8.14
C LEU A 151 14.88 13.02 8.18
N TRP A 152 16.13 12.75 8.54
CA TRP A 152 16.64 11.38 8.64
C TRP A 152 15.94 10.61 9.76
N GLU A 153 15.71 11.23 10.91
CA GLU A 153 15.02 10.66 12.05
C GLU A 153 13.57 10.32 11.69
N THR A 154 12.88 11.26 11.03
CA THR A 154 11.53 11.06 10.49
C THR A 154 11.50 9.86 9.53
N PHE A 155 12.46 9.77 8.61
CA PHE A 155 12.55 8.64 7.70
C PHE A 155 12.95 7.32 8.38
N ASN A 156 13.83 7.32 9.37
CA ASN A 156 14.34 6.09 9.97
C ASN A 156 13.41 5.54 11.07
N GLY A 157 12.41 6.34 11.50
CA GLY A 157 11.42 5.95 12.49
C GLY A 157 12.00 5.71 13.90
N ARG A 158 13.18 6.28 14.19
CA ARG A 158 13.83 6.15 15.51
C ARG A 158 13.63 7.42 16.32
N LYS A 159 12.90 7.32 17.44
CA LYS A 159 13.25 8.11 18.63
C LYS A 159 14.69 7.73 18.97
N GLN A 160 15.62 8.67 18.96
CA GLN A 160 17.02 8.39 19.27
C GLN A 160 17.13 7.74 20.65
N GLN A 161 17.80 6.60 20.73
CA GLN A 161 18.73 6.40 21.84
C GLN A 161 20.07 6.01 21.23
N GLN A 162 21.07 6.79 21.63
CA GLN A 162 22.50 6.75 21.32
C GLN A 162 22.98 7.59 20.13
N SER A 163 23.82 8.54 20.54
CA SER A 163 24.64 9.51 19.83
C SER A 163 25.24 9.04 18.50
N LEU A 164 25.22 9.94 17.52
CA LEU A 164 25.89 9.86 16.22
C LEU A 164 27.38 9.49 16.36
N PRO A 165 27.84 8.34 15.85
CA PRO A 165 29.24 8.16 15.46
C PRO A 165 29.41 8.65 14.01
N GLY A 166 30.58 9.25 13.74
CA GLY A 166 30.94 10.01 12.53
C GLY A 166 30.46 9.45 11.18
N LEU A 167 29.96 10.38 10.36
CA LEU A 167 29.20 10.18 9.13
C LEU A 167 30.00 9.73 7.89
N THR A 168 31.25 9.29 8.00
CA THR A 168 32.12 9.16 6.81
C THR A 168 32.59 7.76 6.43
N GLU A 169 32.38 6.69 7.21
CA GLU A 169 33.10 5.43 6.94
C GLU A 169 32.28 4.19 6.52
N GLN A 170 30.94 4.26 6.46
CA GLN A 170 30.13 3.03 6.28
C GLN A 170 29.45 2.81 4.92
N TRP A 171 29.57 3.71 3.94
CA TRP A 171 28.79 3.60 2.69
C TRP A 171 29.60 3.25 1.43
N GLY A 172 30.65 2.44 1.58
CA GLY A 172 31.41 1.84 0.47
C GLY A 172 31.03 0.39 0.08
N LYS A 173 30.12 -0.28 0.81
CA LYS A 173 29.87 -1.73 0.61
C LYS A 173 28.46 -2.14 0.19
N ALA A 174 27.52 -1.21 0.01
CA ALA A 174 26.14 -1.52 -0.43
C ALA A 174 25.91 -1.30 -1.94
N ALA A 175 26.97 -1.21 -2.73
CA ALA A 175 26.94 -1.04 -4.19
C ALA A 175 27.68 -2.17 -4.93
N ARG A 176 27.42 -3.43 -4.55
CA ARG A 176 27.63 -4.60 -5.40
C ARG A 176 26.37 -5.45 -5.38
#